data_AF-A0A530MDQ7-F1
#
_entry.id   AF-A0A530MDQ7-F1
#
_cell.length_a   1.000
_cell.length_b   1.000
_cell.length_c   1.000
_cell.angle_alpha   90.00
_cell.angle_beta   90.00
_cell.angle_gamma   90.00
#
_symmetry.space_group_name_H-M   'P 1'
#
loop_
_entity.id
_entity.type
_entity.pdbx_description
1 polymer ?
#
loop_
_entity_poly.entity_id
_entity_poly.type
_entity_poly.pdbx_seq_one_letter_code
_entity_poly.pdbx_strand_id
1 'polypeptide(L)' 'MSHSLEGKTALVTGSSRGIGRAIAEGLAANGATVVVNYVGNEKAAQEAVAAVR' A
#
# COMPACT_ATOMS: atom_id res chain seq x y z
N MET A 1 5.17 -10.13 -18.53
CA MET A 1 6.15 -10.40 -17.47
C MET A 1 5.55 -9.93 -16.16
N SER A 2 5.14 -10.84 -15.28
CA SER A 2 4.81 -10.48 -13.90
C SER A 2 6.12 -10.59 -13.11
N HIS A 3 6.69 -9.46 -12.72
CA HIS A 3 7.83 -9.46 -11.81
C HIS A 3 7.29 -9.55 -10.38
N SER A 4 7.52 -10.68 -9.71
CA SER A 4 7.19 -10.81 -8.29
C SER A 4 7.99 -9.78 -7.48
N LEU A 5 7.32 -9.19 -6.49
CA LEU A 5 7.88 -8.26 -5.51
C LEU A 5 8.08 -8.92 -4.14
N GLU A 6 7.99 -10.26 -4.07
CA GLU A 6 8.27 -11.02 -2.85
C GLU A 6 9.62 -10.62 -2.22
N GLY A 7 9.60 -10.41 -0.91
CA GLY A 7 10.77 -9.98 -0.15
C GLY A 7 11.19 -8.52 -0.37
N LYS A 8 10.47 -7.74 -1.18
CA LYS A 8 10.68 -6.29 -1.29
C LYS A 8 9.81 -5.54 -0.30
N THR A 9 10.33 -4.41 0.18
CA THR A 9 9.57 -3.44 0.97
C THR A 9 9.34 -2.17 0.15
N ALA A 10 8.11 -1.67 0.13
CA ALA A 10 7.74 -0.45 -0.58
C ALA A 10 7.07 0.56 0.36
N LEU A 11 7.59 1.80 0.38
CA LEU A 11 6.94 2.93 1.05
C LEU A 11 6.10 3.71 0.04
N VAL A 12 4.81 3.86 0.31
CA VAL A 12 3.93 4.69 -0.53
C VAL A 12 3.40 5.86 0.31
N THR A 13 3.75 7.08 -0.08
CA THR A 13 3.28 8.31 0.57
C THR A 13 1.87 8.67 0.11
N GLY A 14 1.08 9.27 1.00
CA GLY A 14 -0.32 9.64 0.71
C GLY A 14 -1.22 8.46 0.33
N SER A 15 -0.92 7.24 0.81
CA SER A 15 -1.54 5.98 0.35
C SER A 15 -2.78 5.57 1.13
N SER A 16 -3.30 6.43 2.01
CA SER A 16 -4.58 6.17 2.70
C SER A 16 -5.80 6.11 1.76
N ARG A 17 -5.73 6.68 0.55
CA ARG A 17 -6.89 6.81 -0.38
C ARG A 17 -6.44 7.06 -1.82
N GLY A 18 -7.41 7.02 -2.75
CA GLY A 18 -7.22 7.38 -4.16
C GLY A 18 -6.13 6.55 -4.85
N ILE A 19 -5.32 7.21 -5.69
CA ILE A 19 -4.28 6.55 -6.48
C ILE A 19 -3.21 5.91 -5.59
N GLY A 20 -2.79 6.59 -4.52
CA GLY A 20 -1.79 6.06 -3.60
C GLY A 20 -2.23 4.73 -2.95
N ARG A 21 -3.52 4.61 -2.62
CA ARG A 21 -4.09 3.36 -2.12
C ARG A 21 -4.11 2.26 -3.18
N ALA A 22 -4.54 2.57 -4.41
CA ALA A 22 -4.55 1.61 -5.51
C ALA A 22 -3.14 1.08 -5.82
N ILE A 23 -2.12 1.95 -5.74
CA ILE A 23 -0.72 1.56 -5.89
C ILE A 23 -0.29 0.64 -4.74
N ALA A 24 -0.60 1.00 -3.49
CA ALA A 24 -0.25 0.18 -2.33
C ALA A 24 -0.86 -1.23 -2.40
N GLU A 25 -2.15 -1.33 -2.75
CA GLU A 25 -2.84 -2.61 -2.95
C GLU A 25 -2.22 -3.42 -4.09
N GLY A 26 -1.90 -2.78 -5.22
CA GLY A 26 -1.24 -3.44 -6.34
C GLY A 26 0.16 -3.97 -5.99
N LEU A 27 0.96 -3.21 -5.23
CA LEU A 27 2.29 -3.65 -4.80
C LEU A 27 2.21 -4.85 -3.86
N ALA A 28 1.28 -4.83 -2.90
CA ALA A 28 1.06 -5.96 -1.99
C ALA A 28 0.51 -7.20 -2.72
N ALA A 29 -0.41 -7.02 -3.67
CA ALA A 29 -0.89 -8.11 -4.53
C ALA A 29 0.23 -8.77 -5.35
N ASN A 30 1.36 -8.09 -5.57
CA ASN A 30 2.55 -8.64 -6.21
C ASN A 30 3.60 -9.17 -5.19
N GLY A 31 3.28 -9.21 -3.90
CA GLY A 31 4.11 -9.83 -2.85
C GLY A 31 5.01 -8.86 -2.07
N ALA A 32 4.91 -7.55 -2.29
CA ALA A 32 5.68 -6.58 -1.51
C ALA A 32 5.12 -6.41 -0.09
N THR A 33 6.01 -6.21 0.89
CA THR A 33 5.63 -5.60 2.18
C THR A 33 5.45 -4.10 1.98
N VAL A 34 4.25 -3.57 2.23
CA VAL A 34 3.95 -2.16 1.94
C VAL A 34 3.81 -1.35 3.23
N VAL A 35 4.47 -0.20 3.27
CA VAL A 35 4.33 0.81 4.32
C VAL A 35 3.39 1.90 3.82
N VAL A 36 2.25 2.05 4.49
CA VAL A 36 1.27 3.09 4.22
C VAL A 36 1.65 4.35 4.98
N ASN A 37 1.86 5.46 4.27
CA ASN A 37 2.01 6.78 4.87
C ASN A 37 0.79 7.66 4.56
N TYR A 38 0.37 8.44 5.55
CA TYR A 38 -0.82 9.28 5.48
C TYR A 38 -0.62 10.58 6.25
N VAL A 39 -1.52 11.54 6.01
CA VAL A 39 -1.61 12.80 6.77
C VAL A 39 -3.08 13.12 7.04
N GLY A 40 -3.40 13.47 8.30
CA GLY A 40 -4.67 14.08 8.70
C GLY A 40 -5.91 13.17 8.75
N ASN A 41 -5.81 11.89 8.34
CA ASN A 41 -6.93 10.96 8.41
C ASN A 41 -6.45 9.54 8.74
N GLU A 42 -6.33 9.25 10.02
CA GLU A 42 -5.90 7.95 10.54
C GLU A 42 -6.88 6.82 10.19
N LYS A 43 -8.19 7.09 10.23
CA LYS A 43 -9.21 6.08 9.91
C LYS A 43 -9.03 5.54 8.48
N ALA A 44 -8.87 6.44 7.50
CA ALA A 44 -8.61 6.04 6.11
C ALA A 44 -7.30 5.25 5.96
N ALA A 45 -6.27 5.59 6.76
CA ALA A 45 -5.02 4.86 6.75
C ALA A 45 -5.16 3.43 7.30
N GLN A 46 -5.90 3.25 8.39
CA GLN A 46 -6.20 1.93 8.95
C GLN A 46 -7.02 1.08 7.97
N GLU A 47 -8.00 1.68 7.29
CA GLU A 47 -8.75 1.01 6.21
C GLU A 47 -7.85 0.59 5.05
N ALA A 48 -6.88 1.43 4.66
CA ALA A 48 -5.91 1.09 3.63
C ALA A 48 -4.99 -0.06 4.09
N VAL A 49 -4.46 -0.03 5.31
CA VAL A 49 -3.65 -1.12 5.87
C VAL A 49 -4.43 -2.44 5.90
N ALA A 50 -5.73 -2.41 6.26
CA ALA A 50 -6.56 -3.62 6.25
C ALA A 50 -6.83 -4.19 4.85
N ALA A 51 -6.78 -3.34 3.81
CA ALA A 51 -6.97 -3.73 2.42
C ALA A 51 -5.69 -4.26 1.75
N VAL A 52 -4.53 -3.83 2.23
CA VAL A 52 -3.21 -4.27 1.78
C VAL A 52 -2.86 -5.59 2.50
N ARG A 53 -3.00 -6.72 1.81
CA ARG A 53 -2.70 -8.07 2.34
C ARG A 53 -1.47 -8.67 1.67
#